data_AF-A0AAP6BHM1-F1
#
_entry.id   AF-A0AAP6BHM1-F1
#
_cell.length_a   1.000
_cell.length_b   1.000
_cell.length_c   1.000
_cell.angle_alpha   90.00
_cell.angle_beta   90.00
_cell.angle_gamma   90.00
#
_symmetry.space_group_name_H-M   'P 1'
#
loop_
_entity.id
_entity.type
_entity.pdbx_description
1 polymer ?
#
loop_
_entity_poly.entity_id
_entity_poly.type
_entity_poly.pdbx_seq_one_letter_code
_entity_poly.pdbx_strand_id
1 'polypeptide(L)'
;MPQHIRVYYRDPQATRTTCNFNWAAINANSVVLVTACEYAPERSDPHGGFGGTDRKRFVGAADVWVTNIAPHGPPFDPNNGVTWVLHHNWGEPIYLCVDITVFDEGPSEIQT
;
A
#
# COMPACT_ATOMS: atom_id res chain seq x y z
N MET A 1 -4.63 -17.99 -6.78
CA MET A 1 -3.19 -17.65 -6.61
C MET A 1 -3.11 -16.19 -6.18
N PRO A 2 -2.21 -15.81 -5.25
CA PRO A 2 -2.13 -14.44 -4.76
C PRO A 2 -2.08 -13.41 -5.89
N GLN A 3 -2.80 -12.31 -5.71
CA GLN A 3 -2.80 -11.19 -6.65
C GLN A 3 -2.04 -10.03 -6.04
N HIS A 4 -1.34 -9.27 -6.88
CA HIS A 4 -0.47 -8.18 -6.45
C HIS A 4 -0.79 -6.90 -7.21
N ILE A 5 -0.76 -5.77 -6.51
CA ILE A 5 -0.79 -4.45 -7.12
C ILE A 5 0.21 -3.54 -6.42
N ARG A 6 0.73 -2.56 -7.17
CA ARG A 6 1.66 -1.55 -6.68
C ARG A 6 1.04 -0.17 -6.78
N VAL A 7 1.18 0.60 -5.70
CA VAL A 7 0.73 1.98 -5.59
C VAL A 7 1.94 2.85 -5.30
N TYR A 8 2.06 3.98 -6.01
CA TYR A 8 3.13 4.95 -5.80
C TYR A 8 2.56 6.20 -5.15
N TYR A 9 3.22 6.67 -4.11
CA TYR A 9 2.92 7.90 -3.39
C TYR A 9 4.00 8.92 -3.65
N ARG A 10 3.59 10.11 -4.05
CA ARG A 10 4.49 11.26 -4.10
C ARG A 10 4.35 12.06 -2.85
N ASP A 11 5.50 12.38 -2.28
CA ASP A 11 5.64 13.50 -1.37
C ASP A 11 4.56 13.49 -0.26
N PRO A 12 4.30 12.34 0.41
CA PRO A 12 3.33 12.32 1.49
C PRO A 12 3.88 13.23 2.59
N GLN A 13 3.25 14.39 2.79
CA GLN A 13 3.75 15.39 3.73
C GLN A 13 3.55 14.98 5.19
N ALA A 14 2.64 14.05 5.45
CA ALA A 14 2.40 13.53 6.77
C ALA A 14 3.20 12.24 6.99
N THR A 15 4.04 12.26 8.03
CA THR A 15 4.81 11.10 8.53
C THR A 15 3.94 9.92 8.94
N ARG A 16 2.63 10.15 9.09
CA ARG A 16 1.59 9.14 9.33
C ARG A 16 0.36 9.48 8.49
N THR A 17 0.07 8.66 7.49
CA THR A 17 -1.04 8.86 6.56
C THR A 17 -1.97 7.64 6.57
N THR A 18 -3.27 7.85 6.76
CA THR A 18 -4.27 6.79 6.52
C THR A 18 -4.50 6.68 5.01
N CYS A 19 -4.24 5.51 4.46
CA CYS A 19 -4.37 5.20 3.04
C CYS A 19 -5.54 4.24 2.81
N ASN A 20 -6.20 4.39 1.67
CA ASN A 20 -7.27 3.51 1.22
C ASN A 20 -7.04 3.13 -0.25
N PHE A 21 -7.29 1.87 -0.59
CA PHE A 21 -7.25 1.40 -1.97
C PHE A 21 -8.39 0.43 -2.23
N ASN A 22 -9.31 0.85 -3.11
CA ASN A 22 -10.42 0.01 -3.55
C ASN A 22 -9.96 -0.94 -4.65
N TRP A 23 -10.19 -2.23 -4.44
CA TRP A 23 -9.82 -3.27 -5.38
C TRP A 23 -10.80 -4.44 -5.29
N ALA A 24 -11.48 -4.75 -6.39
CA ALA A 24 -12.50 -5.79 -6.44
C ALA A 24 -12.00 -7.21 -6.08
N ALA A 25 -10.68 -7.43 -6.11
CA ALA A 25 -10.07 -8.69 -5.68
C ALA A 25 -10.06 -8.88 -4.15
N ILE A 26 -10.27 -7.81 -3.39
CA ILE A 26 -10.32 -7.82 -1.92
C ILE A 26 -11.78 -7.86 -1.47
N ASN A 27 -12.06 -8.51 -0.35
CA ASN A 27 -13.31 -8.41 0.39
C ASN A 27 -13.00 -8.37 1.90
N ALA A 28 -14.02 -8.19 2.74
CA ALA A 28 -13.85 -8.06 4.20
C ALA A 28 -13.15 -9.26 4.87
N ASN A 29 -13.20 -10.46 4.26
CA ASN A 29 -12.59 -11.68 4.79
C ASN A 29 -11.25 -12.01 4.12
N SER A 30 -10.72 -11.14 3.27
CA SER A 30 -9.45 -11.39 2.59
C SER A 30 -8.28 -11.28 3.55
N VAL A 31 -7.27 -12.12 3.35
CA VAL A 31 -5.96 -11.92 3.97
C VAL A 31 -5.14 -11.01 3.05
N VAL A 32 -4.62 -9.90 3.59
CA VAL A 32 -3.88 -8.89 2.82
C VAL A 32 -2.53 -8.60 3.48
N LEU A 33 -1.47 -8.59 2.68
CA LEU A 33 -0.15 -8.08 3.05
C LEU A 33 0.10 -6.76 2.33
N VAL A 34 0.50 -5.75 3.09
CA VAL A 34 0.91 -4.44 2.56
C VAL A 34 2.34 -4.18 3.00
N THR A 35 3.21 -3.89 2.03
CA THR A 35 4.61 -3.54 2.29
C THR A 35 4.91 -2.16 1.71
N ALA A 36 5.87 -1.45 2.29
CA ALA A 36 6.25 -0.12 1.82
C ALA A 36 7.78 0.03 1.79
N CYS A 37 8.27 0.83 0.85
CA CYS A 37 9.69 1.20 0.74
C CYS A 37 9.84 2.52 -0.03
N GLU A 38 11.05 3.08 0.00
CA GLU A 38 11.40 4.20 -0.87
C GLU A 38 11.55 3.73 -2.33
N TYR A 39 11.25 4.63 -3.27
CA TYR A 39 11.48 4.39 -4.70
C TYR A 39 11.99 5.64 -5.41
N ALA A 40 12.64 5.44 -6.56
CA ALA A 40 13.14 6.54 -7.37
C ALA A 40 12.15 6.80 -8.53
N PRO A 41 11.53 8.00 -8.61
CA PRO A 41 10.57 8.28 -9.67
C PRO A 41 11.24 8.52 -11.03
N GLU A 42 10.64 7.97 -12.08
CA GLU A 42 11.02 8.19 -13.48
C GLU A 42 10.38 9.46 -13.99
N ARG A 43 11.12 10.57 -14.06
CA ARG A 43 10.55 11.88 -14.44
C ARG A 43 9.88 11.90 -15.81
N SER A 44 10.28 11.00 -16.72
CA SER A 44 9.70 10.87 -18.05
C SER A 44 8.46 9.94 -18.13
N ASP A 45 8.06 9.31 -17.02
CA ASP A 45 6.93 8.37 -17.01
C ASP A 45 5.62 9.07 -17.44
N PRO A 46 4.86 8.49 -18.39
CA PRO A 46 3.65 9.10 -18.94
C PRO A 46 2.52 9.27 -17.93
N HIS A 47 2.61 8.62 -16.76
CA HIS A 47 1.68 8.84 -15.65
C HIS A 47 2.10 10.05 -14.80
N GLY A 48 3.02 10.88 -15.31
CA GLY A 48 3.49 12.12 -14.70
C GLY A 48 4.73 11.94 -13.82
N GLY A 49 5.36 10.77 -13.80
CA GLY A 49 6.51 10.48 -12.93
C GLY A 49 6.28 9.49 -11.78
N PHE A 50 5.23 8.65 -11.85
CA PHE A 50 4.94 7.66 -10.81
C PHE A 50 5.62 6.32 -11.09
N GLY A 51 5.98 6.03 -12.34
CA GLY A 51 6.83 4.89 -12.67
C GLY A 51 8.13 4.95 -11.88
N GLY A 52 8.58 3.83 -11.32
CA GLY A 52 9.93 3.76 -10.76
C GLY A 52 10.97 3.71 -11.88
N THR A 53 12.00 4.57 -11.86
CA THR A 53 13.14 4.49 -12.78
C THR A 53 13.72 3.09 -12.71
N ASP A 54 13.71 2.37 -13.83
CA ASP A 54 14.13 0.96 -13.91
C ASP A 54 13.46 0.04 -12.87
N ARG A 55 12.26 0.38 -12.39
CA ARG A 55 11.55 -0.30 -11.30
C ARG A 55 12.33 -0.31 -9.96
N LYS A 56 13.19 0.70 -9.74
CA LYS A 56 14.06 0.82 -8.57
C LYS A 56 13.29 1.17 -7.30
N ARG A 57 13.13 0.16 -6.44
CA ARG A 57 12.82 0.28 -5.01
C ARG A 57 14.12 0.13 -4.24
N PHE A 58 14.29 0.85 -3.13
CA PHE A 58 15.55 0.82 -2.39
C PHE A 58 15.34 1.03 -0.89
N VAL A 59 16.34 0.63 -0.11
CA VAL A 59 16.46 1.00 1.30
C VAL A 59 17.19 2.34 1.33
N GLY A 60 16.46 3.41 1.57
CA GLY A 60 17.04 4.75 1.71
C GLY A 60 17.33 5.08 3.18
N ALA A 61 17.36 6.37 3.48
CA ALA A 61 17.67 6.85 4.82
C ALA A 61 16.44 6.94 5.74
N ALA A 62 15.22 6.91 5.18
CA ALA A 62 14.01 6.99 5.97
C ALA A 62 13.58 5.61 6.46
N ASP A 63 13.18 5.52 7.73
CA ASP A 63 12.40 4.37 8.19
C ASP A 63 11.01 4.45 7.57
N VAL A 64 10.56 3.39 6.91
CA VAL A 64 9.24 3.30 6.24
C VAL A 64 8.55 2.03 6.68
N TRP A 65 7.31 2.13 7.13
CA TRP A 65 6.55 0.96 7.58
C TRP A 65 5.04 1.15 7.44
N VAL A 66 4.31 0.04 7.57
CA VAL A 66 2.85 -0.01 7.50
C VAL A 66 2.30 -0.57 8.80
N THR A 67 1.21 0.00 9.30
CA THR A 67 0.45 -0.56 10.42
C THR A 67 -1.04 -0.57 10.14
N ASN A 68 -1.79 -1.33 10.95
CA ASN A 68 -3.25 -1.34 10.99
C ASN A 68 -3.91 -1.60 9.62
N ILE A 69 -3.50 -2.69 8.97
CA ILE A 69 -4.03 -3.14 7.68
C ILE A 69 -5.41 -3.78 7.91
N ALA A 70 -6.44 -3.20 7.30
CA ALA A 70 -7.84 -3.57 7.45
C ALA A 70 -8.51 -3.76 6.08
N PRO A 71 -8.66 -5.00 5.61
CA PRO A 71 -9.54 -5.34 4.49
C PRO A 71 -10.99 -4.95 4.81
N HIS A 72 -11.74 -4.48 3.82
CA HIS A 72 -13.13 -4.07 3.98
C HIS A 72 -13.97 -4.41 2.75
N GLY A 73 -15.29 -4.39 2.95
CA GLY A 73 -16.31 -4.64 1.94
C GLY A 73 -17.73 -4.52 2.50
N PRO A 74 -18.75 -4.79 1.69
CA PRO A 74 -20.15 -4.70 2.11
C PRO A 74 -20.48 -5.65 3.27
N PRO A 75 -21.44 -5.30 4.15
CA PRO A 75 -22.33 -4.14 4.08
C PRO A 75 -21.78 -2.85 4.71
N PHE A 76 -20.66 -2.91 5.43
CA PHE A 76 -20.14 -1.77 6.19
C PHE A 76 -19.46 -0.73 5.30
N ASP A 77 -18.81 -1.16 4.21
CA ASP A 77 -18.31 -0.29 3.15
C ASP A 77 -18.93 -0.73 1.82
N PRO A 78 -19.53 0.16 1.01
CA PRO A 78 -20.04 -0.23 -0.31
C PRO A 78 -18.94 -0.72 -1.26
N ASN A 79 -17.67 -0.40 -0.98
CA ASN A 79 -16.52 -0.77 -1.78
C ASN A 79 -15.67 -1.86 -1.11
N ASN A 80 -15.22 -2.77 -1.96
CA ASN A 80 -14.20 -3.76 -1.66
C ASN A 80 -12.80 -3.13 -1.70
N GLY A 81 -12.00 -3.34 -0.67
CA GLY A 81 -10.66 -2.76 -0.61
C GLY A 81 -9.90 -3.01 0.68
N VAL A 82 -8.83 -2.24 0.86
CA VAL A 82 -8.02 -2.26 2.08
C VAL A 82 -7.71 -0.84 2.53
N THR A 83 -7.77 -0.62 3.83
CA THR A 83 -7.32 0.60 4.50
C THR A 83 -6.11 0.27 5.37
N TRP A 84 -5.12 1.16 5.42
CA TRP A 84 -3.93 0.99 6.25
C TRP A 84 -3.36 2.34 6.69
N VAL A 85 -2.36 2.31 7.58
CA VAL A 85 -1.58 3.50 7.94
C VAL A 85 -0.17 3.35 7.39
N LEU A 86 0.22 4.25 6.50
CA LEU A 86 1.58 4.38 5.99
C LEU A 86 2.36 5.36 6.86
N HIS A 87 3.54 4.96 7.29
CA HIS A 87 4.43 5.80 8.08
C HIS A 87 5.77 5.98 7.38
N HIS A 88 6.38 7.14 7.61
CA HIS A 88 7.80 7.34 7.34
C HIS A 88 8.41 8.29 8.37
N ASN A 89 9.70 8.10 8.67
CA ASN A 89 10.48 9.01 9.50
C ASN A 89 11.42 9.85 8.63
N TRP A 90 10.86 10.87 7.97
CA TRP A 90 11.61 11.80 7.13
C TRP A 90 11.00 13.21 7.23
N GLY A 91 11.85 14.24 7.33
CA GLY A 91 11.42 15.62 7.59
C GLY A 91 10.97 16.41 6.36
N GLU A 92 11.13 15.83 5.17
CA GLU A 92 10.83 16.47 3.88
C GLU A 92 9.93 15.56 3.03
N PRO A 93 9.40 16.05 1.91
CA PRO A 93 8.76 15.19 0.92
C PRO A 93 9.64 14.02 0.46
N ILE A 94 9.05 12.83 0.32
CA ILE A 94 9.73 11.59 -0.08
C ILE A 94 8.87 10.75 -1.02
N TYR A 95 9.47 9.93 -1.86
CA TYR A 95 8.76 9.04 -2.77
C TYR A 95 8.63 7.64 -2.17
N LEU A 96 7.40 7.21 -1.92
CA LEU A 96 7.10 5.91 -1.31
C LEU A 96 6.33 5.00 -2.26
N CYS A 97 6.66 3.72 -2.24
CA CYS A 97 6.02 2.68 -3.02
C CYS A 97 5.40 1.66 -2.07
N VAL A 98 4.16 1.28 -2.35
CA VAL A 98 3.41 0.29 -1.59
C VAL A 98 3.06 -0.88 -2.50
N ASP A 99 3.39 -2.09 -2.07
CA ASP A 99 2.93 -3.33 -2.68
C ASP A 99 1.80 -3.91 -1.83
N ILE A 100 0.67 -4.23 -2.46
CA ILE A 100 -0.50 -4.87 -1.86
C ILE A 100 -0.63 -6.26 -2.45
N THR A 101 -0.61 -7.28 -1.59
CA THR A 101 -0.84 -8.67 -1.96
C THR A 101 -2.11 -9.16 -1.29
N VAL A 102 -3.04 -9.70 -2.08
CA VAL A 102 -4.23 -10.40 -1.59
C VAL A 102 -4.06 -11.89 -1.79
N PHE A 103 -4.35 -12.68 -0.76
CA PHE A 103 -4.30 -14.14 -0.80
C PHE A 103 -5.70 -14.70 -1.04
N ASP A 104 -5.77 -15.86 -1.72
CA ASP A 104 -7.04 -16.40 -2.22
C ASP A 104 -7.87 -17.07 -1.14
N GLU A 105 -7.20 -17.73 -0.20
CA GLU A 105 -7.85 -18.46 0.87
C GLU A 105 -8.16 -17.48 2.01
N GLY A 106 -9.44 -17.43 2.37
CA GLY A 106 -9.88 -16.72 3.57
C GLY A 106 -9.31 -17.37 4.83
N PRO A 107 -9.20 -16.62 5.94
CA PRO A 107 -8.65 -17.15 7.17
C PRO A 107 -9.56 -18.22 7.77
N SER A 108 -8.97 -19.15 8.51
CA SER A 108 -9.72 -19.89 9.53
C SER A 108 -9.94 -18.97 10.71
N GLU A 109 -11.20 -18.75 11.08
CA GLU A 109 -11.56 -17.87 12.19
C GLU A 109 -11.60 -18.65 13.51
N ILE A 110 -10.90 -18.15 14.52
CA ILE A 110 -10.86 -18.72 15.87
C ILE A 110 -11.04 -17.56 16.86
N GLN A 111 -11.86 -17.78 17.89
CA GLN A 111 -12.05 -16.83 19.00
C GLN A 111 -11.29 -17.34 20.23
N THR A 112 -10.59 -16.44 20.94
CA THR A 112 -9.82 -16.74 22.16
C THR A 112 -10.52 -16.26 23.41
#